data_AF-A0A1X2HIB4-F1
#
_entry.id   AF-A0A1X2HIB4-F1
#
_cell.length_a   1.000
_cell.length_b   1.000
_cell.length_c   1.000
_cell.angle_alpha   90.00
_cell.angle_beta   90.00
_cell.angle_gamma   90.00
#
_symmetry.space_group_name_H-M   'P 1'
#
loop_
_entity.id
_entity.type
_entity.pdbx_description
1 polymer ?
#
loop_
_entity_poly.entity_id
_entity_poly.type
_entity_poly.pdbx_seq_one_letter_code
_entity_poly.pdbx_strand_id
1 'polypeptide(L)'
;MPSEPLLFVSLRNKYILKCVDGIFVDGKSTGLSGHVHRSLYHRENWPGATQTSDMTWLTDDRTNPLAVGQYINNGVKDRFPSNVRYEEVDLPANFPRELRQYIPNMTWTSTDPFSQPTRVVALVTTRPVHNEELYSTYMDAV
;
A
#
# COMPACT_ATOMS: atom_id res chain seq x y z
N MET A 1 3.85 -6.63 -18.88
CA MET A 1 5.12 -7.10 -19.51
C MET A 1 5.58 -8.37 -18.79
N PRO A 2 6.39 -9.26 -19.40
CA PRO A 2 6.80 -10.55 -18.81
C PRO A 2 7.68 -10.46 -17.54
N SER A 3 7.98 -9.25 -17.07
CA SER A 3 8.85 -8.94 -15.94
C SER A 3 8.11 -8.59 -14.64
N GLU A 4 6.77 -8.55 -14.64
CA GLU A 4 6.00 -8.32 -13.42
C GLU A 4 5.67 -9.65 -12.74
N PRO A 5 6.23 -9.95 -11.55
CA PRO A 5 5.99 -11.21 -10.84
C PRO A 5 4.57 -11.31 -10.24
N LEU A 6 3.64 -10.49 -10.71
CA LEU A 6 2.31 -10.31 -10.15
C LEU A 6 1.50 -11.60 -10.13
N LEU A 7 1.66 -12.46 -11.14
CA LEU A 7 0.86 -13.66 -11.31
C LEU A 7 0.83 -14.46 -10.00
N PHE A 8 1.99 -14.75 -9.41
CA PHE A 8 2.05 -15.60 -8.22
C PHE A 8 1.61 -14.90 -6.93
N VAL A 9 1.89 -13.60 -6.76
CA VAL A 9 1.45 -12.83 -5.58
C VAL A 9 -0.05 -12.52 -5.60
N SER A 10 -0.65 -12.48 -6.80
CA SER A 10 -2.09 -12.26 -7.00
C SER A 10 -2.98 -13.49 -6.78
N LEU A 11 -2.41 -14.70 -6.78
CA LEU A 11 -3.18 -15.92 -6.58
C LEU A 11 -3.82 -15.91 -5.19
N ARG A 12 -5.16 -15.85 -5.16
CA ARG A 12 -5.97 -15.82 -3.93
C ARG A 12 -5.60 -14.65 -3.01
N ASN A 13 -5.26 -13.51 -3.59
CA ASN A 13 -5.01 -12.28 -2.87
C ASN A 13 -6.16 -11.28 -3.11
N LYS A 14 -7.00 -11.10 -2.08
CA LYS A 14 -8.13 -10.15 -2.11
C LYS A 14 -7.73 -8.71 -1.76
N TYR A 15 -6.47 -8.51 -1.38
CA TYR A 15 -5.95 -7.25 -0.87
C TYR A 15 -4.99 -6.58 -1.86
N ILE A 16 -5.03 -6.97 -3.13
CA ILE A 16 -4.27 -6.30 -4.19
C ILE A 16 -5.13 -5.19 -4.78
N LEU A 17 -4.62 -3.97 -4.68
CA LEU A 17 -5.16 -2.80 -5.37
C LEU A 17 -4.48 -2.69 -6.72
N LYS A 18 -5.27 -2.61 -7.78
CA LYS A 18 -4.78 -2.31 -9.13
C LYS A 18 -4.95 -0.82 -9.37
N CYS A 19 -3.83 -0.12 -9.54
CA CYS A 19 -3.78 1.27 -9.94
C CYS A 19 -4.24 1.47 -11.38
N VAL A 20 -4.64 2.70 -11.73
CA VAL A 20 -5.16 3.08 -13.06
C VAL A 20 -4.14 2.79 -14.16
N ASP A 21 -2.86 3.02 -13.88
CA ASP A 21 -1.75 2.76 -14.79
C ASP A 21 -1.32 1.28 -14.86
N GLY A 22 -2.02 0.41 -14.12
CA GLY A 22 -1.75 -1.01 -14.06
C GLY A 22 -0.67 -1.42 -13.06
N ILE A 23 -0.13 -0.50 -12.25
CA ILE A 23 0.70 -0.85 -11.09
C ILE A 23 -0.17 -1.58 -10.06
N PHE A 24 0.39 -2.56 -9.38
CA PHE A 24 -0.33 -3.29 -8.33
C PHE A 24 0.31 -3.03 -6.97
N VAL A 25 -0.53 -2.66 -6.01
CA VAL A 25 -0.16 -2.48 -4.61
C VAL A 25 -0.74 -3.63 -3.81
N ASP A 26 0.13 -4.37 -3.12
CA ASP A 26 -0.25 -5.57 -2.37
C ASP A 26 -0.38 -5.28 -0.87
N GLY A 27 -1.52 -5.63 -0.29
CA GLY A 27 -1.83 -5.43 1.13
C GLY A 27 -2.05 -6.71 1.94
N LYS A 28 -1.62 -7.88 1.46
CA LYS A 28 -1.84 -9.15 2.20
C LYS A 28 -0.65 -9.54 3.05
N SER A 29 -0.85 -9.57 4.37
CA SER A 29 0.21 -9.87 5.35
C SER A 29 0.68 -11.34 5.39
N THR A 30 -0.05 -12.23 4.71
CA THR A 30 0.19 -13.68 4.69
C THR A 30 0.33 -14.22 3.28
N GLY A 31 0.97 -15.38 3.13
CA GLY A 31 1.22 -16.00 1.82
C GLY A 31 2.36 -15.31 1.07
N LEU A 32 2.45 -15.56 -0.25
CA LEU A 32 3.60 -15.16 -1.05
C LEU A 32 3.81 -13.65 -1.09
N SER A 33 2.73 -12.87 -1.11
CA SER A 33 2.73 -11.40 -1.03
C SER A 33 3.50 -10.87 0.19
N GLY A 34 3.14 -11.35 1.37
CA GLY A 34 3.77 -10.97 2.63
C GLY A 34 5.23 -11.41 2.69
N HIS A 35 5.55 -12.62 2.19
CA HIS A 35 6.94 -13.08 2.11
C HIS A 35 7.80 -12.22 1.17
N VAL A 36 7.26 -11.87 0.01
CA VAL A 36 7.90 -10.95 -0.94
C VAL A 36 8.15 -9.60 -0.29
N HIS A 37 7.13 -9.02 0.37
CA HIS A 37 7.28 -7.73 1.04
C HIS A 37 8.35 -7.78 2.13
N ARG A 38 8.37 -8.80 3.00
CA ARG A 38 9.43 -8.97 4.02
C ARG A 38 10.82 -9.08 3.40
N SER A 39 10.95 -9.85 2.33
CA SER A 39 12.22 -10.03 1.62
C SER A 39 12.74 -8.70 1.07
N LEU A 40 11.88 -7.96 0.36
CA LEU A 40 12.23 -6.65 -0.18
C LEU A 40 12.54 -5.65 0.94
N TYR A 41 11.74 -5.62 2.00
CA TYR A 41 11.98 -4.76 3.16
C TYR A 41 13.37 -5.01 3.76
N HIS A 42 13.77 -6.25 4.00
CA HIS A 42 15.09 -6.55 4.57
C HIS A 42 16.24 -6.27 3.62
N ARG A 43 16.03 -6.40 2.30
CA ARG A 43 17.02 -6.05 1.28
C ARG A 43 17.31 -4.54 1.27
N GLU A 44 16.26 -3.73 1.27
CA GLU A 44 16.39 -2.27 1.21
C GLU A 44 16.75 -1.64 2.58
N ASN A 45 16.31 -2.26 3.69
CA ASN A 45 16.50 -1.75 5.05
C ASN A 45 17.53 -2.58 5.85
N TRP A 46 18.69 -2.85 5.26
CA TRP A 46 19.79 -3.55 5.93
C TRP A 46 20.41 -2.70 7.05
N PRO A 47 21.13 -3.29 8.05
CA PRO A 47 21.65 -2.55 9.19
C PRO A 47 22.58 -1.39 8.81
N GLY A 48 22.13 -0.15 9.03
CA GLY A 48 22.86 1.08 8.64
C GLY A 48 22.26 1.80 7.42
N ALA A 49 21.29 1.19 6.74
CA ALA A 49 20.49 1.85 5.71
C ALA A 49 19.40 2.76 6.31
N THR A 50 19.01 3.78 5.56
CA THR A 50 17.83 4.59 5.88
C THR A 50 16.57 3.79 5.59
N GLN A 51 15.65 3.72 6.56
CA GLN A 51 14.40 2.98 6.37
C GLN A 51 13.52 3.65 5.30
N THR A 52 13.09 2.88 4.30
CA THR A 52 12.37 3.38 3.10
C THR A 52 10.90 3.02 3.04
N SER A 53 10.43 2.16 3.93
CA SER A 53 9.05 1.70 3.99
C SER A 53 8.69 1.22 5.38
N ASP A 54 7.40 0.98 5.62
CA ASP A 54 6.88 0.40 6.85
C ASP A 54 6.62 -1.12 6.68
N MET A 55 6.95 -1.89 7.71
CA MET A 55 6.63 -3.33 7.79
C MET A 55 5.67 -3.66 8.95
N THR A 56 5.31 -2.69 9.79
CA THR A 56 4.55 -2.92 11.02
C THR A 56 3.15 -3.46 10.73
N TRP A 57 2.59 -3.13 9.57
CA TRP A 57 1.33 -3.70 9.08
C TRP A 57 1.38 -5.21 8.81
N LEU A 58 2.56 -5.79 8.60
CA LEU A 58 2.75 -7.24 8.51
C LEU A 58 2.80 -7.93 9.87
N THR A 59 2.65 -7.19 10.97
CA THR A 59 2.77 -7.67 12.33
C THR A 59 1.52 -7.33 13.13
N ASP A 60 1.41 -7.89 14.34
CA ASP A 60 0.32 -7.55 15.26
C ASP A 60 0.50 -6.16 15.89
N ASP A 61 1.74 -5.64 15.90
CA ASP A 61 2.07 -4.31 16.43
C ASP A 61 2.03 -3.24 15.33
N ARG A 62 0.81 -2.88 14.92
CA ARG A 62 0.58 -1.90 13.85
C ARG A 62 0.75 -0.48 14.39
N THR A 63 1.90 0.13 14.13
CA THR A 63 2.23 1.47 14.64
C THR A 63 2.10 2.56 13.58
N ASN A 64 2.10 2.22 12.29
CA ASN A 64 1.95 3.18 11.21
C ASN A 64 0.46 3.43 10.85
N PRO A 65 -0.11 4.60 11.18
CA PRO A 65 -1.51 4.90 10.86
C PRO A 65 -1.77 5.04 9.35
N LEU A 66 -0.74 5.21 8.53
CA LEU A 66 -0.88 5.28 7.07
C LEU A 66 -1.02 3.90 6.43
N ALA A 67 -0.70 2.83 7.15
CA ALA A 67 -0.75 1.45 6.66
C ALA A 67 -2.10 0.76 6.88
N VAL A 68 -3.20 1.54 6.95
CA VAL A 68 -4.54 1.01 7.24
C VAL A 68 -5.35 0.62 6.00
N GLY A 69 -4.93 1.07 4.80
CA GLY A 69 -5.71 0.92 3.56
C GLY A 69 -6.12 -0.53 3.26
N GLN A 70 -5.23 -1.49 3.50
CA GLN A 70 -5.51 -2.92 3.29
C GLN A 70 -6.55 -3.55 4.23
N TYR A 71 -6.97 -2.85 5.29
CA TYR A 71 -7.95 -3.33 6.25
C TYR A 71 -9.32 -2.67 6.10
N ILE A 72 -9.47 -1.78 5.11
CA ILE A 72 -10.71 -1.05 4.90
C ILE A 72 -11.74 -1.96 4.24
N ASN A 73 -12.92 -2.04 4.85
CA ASN A 73 -14.02 -2.84 4.32
C ASN A 73 -14.63 -2.20 3.07
N ASN A 74 -15.29 -3.01 2.24
CA ASN A 74 -16.10 -2.47 1.15
C ASN A 74 -17.42 -1.95 1.70
N GLY A 75 -17.80 -0.76 1.30
CA GLY A 75 -19.14 -0.25 1.50
C GLY A 75 -20.15 -0.99 0.63
N VAL A 76 -21.39 -1.06 1.11
CA VAL A 76 -22.54 -1.52 0.35
C VAL A 76 -23.47 -0.33 0.22
N LYS A 77 -23.75 0.14 -1.02
CA LYS A 77 -24.39 1.44 -1.31
C LYS A 77 -25.55 1.81 -0.38
N ASP A 78 -26.39 0.85 -0.03
CA ASP A 78 -27.62 1.12 0.75
C ASP A 78 -27.50 0.86 2.26
N ARG A 79 -26.47 0.14 2.71
CA ARG A 79 -26.33 -0.28 4.12
C ARG A 79 -25.11 0.34 4.81
N PHE A 80 -24.02 0.48 4.07
CA PHE A 80 -22.74 0.97 4.56
C PHE A 80 -22.14 1.87 3.49
N PRO A 81 -22.56 3.15 3.42
CA PRO A 81 -22.06 4.07 2.40
C PRO A 81 -20.57 4.32 2.60
N SER A 82 -19.83 4.39 1.49
CA SER A 82 -18.40 4.70 1.51
C SER A 82 -18.15 6.08 2.11
N ASN A 83 -17.16 6.15 3.00
CA ASN A 83 -16.70 7.38 3.66
C ASN A 83 -15.20 7.64 3.42
N VAL A 84 -14.53 6.74 2.69
CA VAL A 84 -13.14 6.86 2.27
C VAL A 84 -12.94 6.37 0.83
N ARG A 85 -11.93 6.90 0.15
CA ARG A 85 -11.52 6.45 -1.18
C ARG A 85 -10.01 6.27 -1.26
N TYR A 86 -9.58 5.40 -2.16
CA TYR A 86 -8.16 5.26 -2.49
C TYR A 86 -7.79 6.33 -3.51
N GLU A 87 -6.74 7.09 -3.22
CA GLU A 87 -6.15 8.05 -4.16
C GLU A 87 -4.70 7.68 -4.45
N GLU A 88 -4.35 7.66 -5.72
CA GLU A 88 -2.99 7.45 -6.17
C GLU A 88 -2.22 8.77 -6.12
N VAL A 89 -1.07 8.75 -5.46
CA VAL A 89 -0.19 9.91 -5.33
C VAL A 89 1.23 9.48 -5.64
N ASP A 90 1.86 10.19 -6.57
CA ASP A 90 3.30 10.04 -6.82
C ASP A 90 4.10 10.95 -5.90
N LEU A 91 4.85 10.34 -5.00
CA LEU A 91 5.87 11.07 -4.25
C LEU A 91 7.06 11.33 -5.15
N PRO A 92 7.58 12.56 -5.22
CA PRO A 92 8.69 12.88 -6.10
C PRO A 92 9.98 12.20 -5.62
N ALA A 93 10.96 12.03 -6.51
CA ALA A 93 12.24 11.39 -6.17
C ALA A 93 12.97 12.11 -5.00
N ASN A 94 12.83 13.43 -4.89
CA ASN A 94 13.38 14.26 -3.82
C ASN A 94 12.54 14.25 -2.51
N PHE A 95 11.51 13.41 -2.38
CA PHE A 95 10.73 13.29 -1.16
C PHE A 95 11.64 12.95 0.04
N PRO A 96 11.46 13.61 1.22
CA PRO A 96 12.34 13.45 2.37
C PRO A 96 12.55 11.98 2.76
N ARG A 97 13.81 11.58 2.90
CA ARG A 97 14.17 10.16 3.12
C ARG A 97 13.65 9.66 4.46
N GLU A 98 13.66 10.53 5.46
CA GLU A 98 13.24 10.25 6.83
C GLU A 98 11.74 9.96 6.90
N LEU A 99 10.93 10.48 5.97
CA LEU A 99 9.49 10.25 5.94
C LEU A 99 9.09 9.00 5.17
N ARG A 100 10.01 8.42 4.37
CA ARG A 100 9.72 7.21 3.58
C ARG A 100 9.44 5.99 4.46
N GLN A 101 9.96 5.95 5.67
CA GLN A 101 9.67 4.89 6.66
C GLN A 101 8.17 4.72 6.97
N TYR A 102 7.33 5.72 6.68
CA TYR A 102 5.88 5.66 6.90
C TYR A 102 5.10 5.23 5.65
N ILE A 103 5.77 4.98 4.53
CA ILE A 103 5.11 4.51 3.32
C ILE A 103 4.84 3.01 3.47
N PRO A 104 3.57 2.56 3.44
CA PRO A 104 3.23 1.15 3.61
C PRO A 104 3.49 0.32 2.35
N ASN A 105 3.81 0.97 1.24
CA ASN A 105 3.96 0.36 -0.06
C ASN A 105 5.43 0.05 -0.36
N MET A 106 5.67 -1.12 -0.95
CA MET A 106 6.95 -1.47 -1.56
C MET A 106 6.75 -1.72 -3.04
N THR A 107 7.32 -0.86 -3.88
CA THR A 107 7.35 -1.07 -5.34
C THR A 107 8.38 -2.16 -5.69
N TRP A 108 7.94 -3.18 -6.43
CA TRP A 108 8.86 -4.15 -7.02
C TRP A 108 9.59 -3.50 -8.20
N THR A 109 10.78 -2.94 -7.95
CA THR A 109 11.65 -2.39 -9.00
C THR A 109 13.09 -2.88 -8.85
N SER A 110 13.79 -2.95 -9.97
CA SER A 110 15.23 -3.20 -10.04
C SER A 110 16.07 -1.92 -9.95
N THR A 111 15.43 -0.74 -9.95
CA THR A 111 16.08 0.57 -9.85
C THR A 111 16.15 1.04 -8.39
N ASP A 112 17.09 1.93 -8.09
CA ASP A 112 17.19 2.57 -6.77
C ASP A 112 15.83 3.23 -6.38
N PRO A 113 15.23 2.87 -5.24
CA PRO A 113 13.94 3.41 -4.79
C PRO A 113 13.96 4.93 -4.56
N PHE A 114 15.13 5.54 -4.41
CA PHE A 114 15.29 6.99 -4.29
C PHE A 114 15.45 7.70 -5.64
N SER A 115 15.67 6.96 -6.72
CA SER A 115 15.93 7.52 -8.05
C SER A 115 14.66 7.76 -8.88
N GLN A 116 13.52 7.26 -8.42
CA GLN A 116 12.25 7.33 -9.13
C GLN A 116 11.15 7.87 -8.22
N PRO A 117 10.07 8.43 -8.80
CA PRO A 117 8.83 8.66 -8.07
C PRO A 117 8.34 7.37 -7.40
N THR A 118 7.77 7.51 -6.20
CA THR A 118 7.20 6.38 -5.46
C THR A 118 5.69 6.53 -5.42
N ARG A 119 4.98 5.59 -6.06
CA ARG A 119 3.52 5.52 -6.05
C ARG A 119 3.03 5.10 -4.67
N VAL A 120 2.25 5.96 -4.04
CA VAL A 120 1.53 5.67 -2.80
C VAL A 120 0.05 5.65 -3.11
N VAL A 121 -0.66 4.75 -2.43
CA VAL A 121 -2.13 4.73 -2.44
C VAL A 121 -2.58 5.22 -1.08
N ALA A 122 -3.01 6.49 -1.04
CA ALA A 122 -3.50 7.13 0.16
C ALA A 122 -4.98 6.84 0.36
N LEU A 123 -5.39 6.70 1.63
CA LEU A 123 -6.80 6.62 1.99
C LEU A 123 -7.28 8.01 2.36
N VAL A 124 -8.20 8.56 1.58
CA VAL A 124 -8.71 9.93 1.74
C VAL A 124 -10.18 9.88 2.16
N THR A 125 -10.54 10.63 3.19
CA THR A 125 -11.92 10.73 3.66
C THR A 125 -12.75 11.56 2.68
N THR A 126 -13.93 11.06 2.32
CA THR A 126 -14.85 11.76 1.39
C THR A 126 -15.80 12.71 2.12
N ARG A 127 -15.86 12.59 3.45
CA ARG A 127 -16.61 13.43 4.37
C ARG A 127 -15.91 13.46 5.74
N PRO A 128 -16.28 14.37 6.65
CA PRO A 128 -15.86 14.26 8.04
C PRO A 128 -16.21 12.89 8.62
N VAL A 129 -15.22 12.25 9.25
CA VAL A 129 -15.35 10.96 9.93
C VAL A 129 -15.03 11.13 11.42
N HIS A 130 -15.74 10.39 12.26
CA HIS A 130 -15.54 10.38 13.70
C HIS A 130 -15.17 8.96 14.16
N ASN A 131 -15.68 8.49 15.31
CA ASN A 131 -15.46 7.14 15.80
C ASN A 131 -16.41 6.15 15.10
N GLU A 132 -16.23 5.97 13.80
CA GLU A 132 -17.06 5.13 12.94
C GLU A 132 -16.20 4.22 12.05
N GLU A 133 -16.81 3.15 11.52
CA GLU A 133 -16.13 2.23 10.63
C GLU A 133 -15.86 2.87 9.25
N LEU A 134 -14.68 2.59 8.70
CA LEU A 134 -14.29 3.07 7.38
C LEU A 134 -14.71 2.07 6.30
N TYR A 135 -15.40 2.58 5.29
CA TYR A 135 -15.88 1.85 4.13
C TYR A 135 -15.36 2.52 2.86
N SER A 136 -14.77 1.73 1.96
CA SER A 136 -14.31 2.16 0.63
C SER A 136 -15.25 1.66 -0.46
N THR A 137 -15.16 2.20 -1.68
CA THR A 137 -15.68 1.52 -2.88
C THR A 137 -14.50 0.97 -3.68
N TYR A 138 -14.39 -0.36 -3.79
CA TYR A 138 -13.28 -1.02 -4.51
C TYR A 138 -13.29 -0.78 -6.04
N MET A 139 -14.18 0.05 -6.59
CA MET A 139 -14.52 0.06 -8.01
C MET A 139 -14.86 1.43 -8.62
N ASP A 140 -14.75 2.54 -7.89
CA ASP A 140 -14.94 3.86 -8.50
C ASP A 140 -13.57 4.51 -8.75
N ALA A 141 -12.77 3.88 -9.61
CA ALA A 141 -11.70 4.59 -10.29
C ALA A 141 -12.37 5.65 -11.19
N VAL A 142 -12.10 6.92 -10.90
CA VAL A 142 -12.49 8.03 -11.80
C VAL A 142 -11.51 8.07 -12.96
#